data_AF-A0A3D0YWK0-F1
#
_entry.id   AF-A0A3D0YWK0-F1
#
_cell.length_a   1.000
_cell.length_b   1.000
_cell.length_c   1.000
_cell.angle_alpha   90.00
_cell.angle_beta   90.00
_cell.angle_gamma   90.00
#
_symmetry.space_group_name_H-M   'P 1'
#
loop_
_entity.id
_entity.type
_entity.pdbx_description
1 polymer ?
#
loop_
_entity_poly.entity_id
_entity_poly.type
_entity_poly.pdbx_seq_one_letter_code
_entity_poly.pdbx_strand_id
1 'polypeptide(L)' 'MPRTTLEYSGELEAKLMTVAREDGRTKAEVFRRALSQYFKIREETQNQDRKIAVIDRNGKIIKELVFIF' A
#
# COMPACT_ATOMS: atom_id res chain seq x y z
N MET A 1 2.20 21.65 5.86
CA MET A 1 2.79 20.30 5.75
C MET A 1 3.90 20.35 4.70
N PRO A 2 5.07 19.74 4.93
CA PRO A 2 6.14 19.69 3.94
C PRO A 2 5.64 19.03 2.65
N ARG A 3 6.08 19.55 1.51
CA ARG A 3 5.75 19.02 0.18
C ARG A 3 6.97 18.30 -0.36
N THR A 4 6.79 17.04 -0.72
CA THR A 4 7.81 16.22 -1.36
C THR A 4 7.34 15.85 -2.75
N THR A 5 8.24 15.95 -3.73
CA THR A 5 8.05 15.43 -5.08
C THR A 5 8.72 14.06 -5.17
N LEU A 6 8.01 13.08 -5.73
CA LEU A 6 8.51 11.73 -5.95
C LEU A 6 8.41 11.44 -7.44
N GLU A 7 9.49 10.90 -8.02
CA GLU A 7 9.48 10.36 -9.37
C GLU A 7 9.20 8.86 -9.31
N TYR A 8 8.37 8.38 -10.24
CA TYR A 8 8.01 6.98 -10.35
C TYR A 8 7.63 6.65 -11.79
N SER A 9 7.59 5.35 -12.11
CA SER A 9 7.26 4.89 -13.46
C SER A 9 5.83 5.29 -13.87
N GLY A 10 5.62 5.48 -15.17
CA GLY A 10 4.29 5.75 -15.72
C GLY A 10 3.29 4.63 -15.45
N GLU A 11 3.75 3.38 -15.31
CA GLU A 11 2.91 2.25 -14.90
C GLU A 11 2.38 2.43 -13.47
N LEU A 12 3.23 2.84 -12.52
CA LEU A 12 2.79 3.13 -11.16
C LEU A 12 1.83 4.32 -11.15
N GLU A 13 2.09 5.34 -11.96
CA GLU A 13 1.19 6.48 -12.10
C GLU A 13 -0.21 6.06 -12.58
N ALA A 14 -0.28 5.21 -13.60
CA ALA A 14 -1.54 4.69 -14.11
C ALA A 14 -2.32 3.92 -13.03
N LYS A 15 -1.64 3.04 -12.28
CA LYS A 15 -2.25 2.29 -11.17
C LYS A 15 -2.81 3.20 -10.08
N LEU A 16 -2.05 4.22 -9.69
CA LEU A 16 -2.48 5.20 -8.68
C LEU A 16 -3.68 6.01 -9.15
N MET A 17 -3.71 6.41 -10.42
CA MET A 17 -4.84 7.12 -11.01
C MET A 17 -6.11 6.26 -11.02
N THR A 18 -5.99 4.98 -11.35
CA THR A 18 -7.12 4.04 -11.33
C THR A 18 -7.70 3.92 -9.92
N VAL A 19 -6.86 3.62 -8.93
CA VAL A 19 -7.30 3.50 -7.52
C VAL A 19 -7.91 4.80 -7.00
N ALA A 20 -7.28 5.94 -7.34
CA ALA A 20 -7.79 7.26 -6.96
C ALA A 20 -9.20 7.51 -7.50
N ARG A 21 -9.46 7.15 -8.76
CA ARG A 21 -10.79 7.28 -9.38
C ARG A 21 -11.82 6.36 -8.74
N GLU A 22 -11.47 5.09 -8.55
CA GLU A 22 -12.38 4.08 -7.96
C GLU A 22 -12.80 4.46 -6.53
N ASP A 23 -11.86 5.03 -5.75
CA ASP A 23 -12.10 5.42 -4.36
C ASP A 23 -12.68 6.84 -4.20
N GLY A 24 -12.82 7.62 -5.29
CA GLY A 24 -13.21 9.03 -5.21
C GLY A 24 -12.19 9.91 -4.47
N ARG A 25 -10.89 9.61 -4.63
CA ARG A 25 -9.76 10.24 -3.92
C ARG A 25 -8.76 10.87 -4.90
N THR A 26 -7.84 11.65 -4.36
CA THR A 26 -6.67 12.15 -5.09
C THR A 26 -5.52 11.14 -5.08
N LYS A 27 -4.64 11.20 -6.09
CA LYS A 27 -3.38 10.40 -6.12
C LYS A 27 -2.56 10.56 -4.83
N ALA A 28 -2.48 11.79 -4.30
CA ALA A 28 -1.72 12.09 -3.10
C ALA A 28 -2.30 11.39 -1.86
N GLU A 29 -3.62 11.30 -1.74
CA GLU A 29 -4.27 10.56 -0.65
C GLU A 29 -4.05 9.06 -0.75
N VAL A 30 -4.14 8.50 -1.96
CA VAL A 30 -3.81 7.08 -2.20
C VAL A 30 -2.37 6.79 -1.76
N PHE A 31 -1.42 7.62 -2.18
CA PHE A 31 -0.02 7.49 -1.78
C PHE A 31 0.19 7.59 -0.26
N ARG A 32 -0.42 8.57 0.39
CA ARG A 32 -0.33 8.73 1.86
C ARG A 32 -0.85 7.49 2.58
N ARG A 33 -2.00 6.95 2.16
CA ARG A 33 -2.58 5.74 2.77
C ARG A 33 -1.67 4.53 2.57
N ALA A 34 -1.11 4.35 1.37
CA ALA A 34 -0.18 3.26 1.10
C ALA A 34 1.07 3.34 2.00
N LEU A 35 1.65 4.53 2.16
CA LEU A 35 2.78 4.75 3.06
C LEU A 35 2.40 4.52 4.52
N SER A 36 1.27 5.03 4.98
CA SER A 36 0.80 4.81 6.37
C SER A 36 0.57 3.32 6.67
N GLN A 37 0.00 2.58 5.72
CA GLN A 37 -0.15 1.13 5.86
C GLN A 37 1.21 0.44 5.93
N TYR A 38 2.13 0.77 5.02
CA TYR A 38 3.48 0.22 5.02
C TYR A 38 4.21 0.46 6.35
N PHE A 39 4.15 1.67 6.91
CA PHE A 39 4.77 1.96 8.20
C PHE A 39 4.14 1.18 9.35
N LYS A 40 2.80 1.11 9.40
CA LYS A 40 2.09 0.33 10.41
C LYS A 40 2.47 -1.15 10.35
N ILE A 41 2.48 -1.71 9.15
CA ILE A 41 2.94 -3.09 8.91
C ILE A 41 4.35 -3.25 9.43
N ARG A 42 5.28 -2.40 8.98
CA ARG A 42 6.69 -2.49 9.34
C ARG A 42 6.89 -2.44 10.86
N GLU A 43 6.19 -1.56 11.56
CA GLU A 43 6.23 -1.46 13.03
C GLU A 43 5.71 -2.73 13.71
N GLU A 44 4.58 -3.27 13.25
CA GLU A 44 3.99 -4.51 13.78
C GLU A 44 4.83 -5.76 13.46
N THR A 45 5.61 -5.75 12.38
CA THR A 45 6.45 -6.87 11.95
C THR A 45 7.91 -6.75 12.36
N GLN A 46 8.36 -5.60 12.89
CA GLN A 46 9.79 -5.33 13.14
C GLN A 46 10.46 -6.29 14.14
N ASN A 47 9.69 -7.13 14.83
CA ASN A 47 10.17 -8.08 15.83
C ASN A 47 9.59 -9.51 15.67
N GLN A 48 8.89 -9.82 14.57
CA GLN A 48 8.23 -11.13 14.37
C GLN A 48 8.18 -11.49 12.87
N ASP A 49 8.38 -12.78 12.53
CA ASP A 49 8.26 -13.33 11.16
C ASP A 49 6.80 -13.31 10.66
N ARG A 50 6.22 -12.12 10.55
CA ARG A 50 4.83 -11.91 10.18
C ARG A 50 4.68 -11.70 8.69
N LYS A 51 3.66 -12.33 8.12
CA LYS A 51 3.23 -12.17 6.74
C LYS A 51 1.95 -11.37 6.67
N ILE A 52 1.75 -10.62 5.58
CA ILE A 52 0.43 -10.07 5.26
C ILE A 52 -0.25 -11.00 4.28
N ALA A 53 -1.50 -11.37 4.56
CA ALA A 53 -2.35 -12.06 3.61
C ALA A 53 -3.40 -11.08 3.03
N VAL A 54 -3.50 -11.04 1.70
CA VAL A 54 -4.68 -10.53 1.02
C VAL A 54 -5.69 -11.66 1.00
N ILE A 55 -6.79 -11.47 1.73
CA ILE A 55 -7.89 -12.45 1.84
C ILE A 55 -9.08 -12.01 1.00
N ASP A 56 -9.77 -12.97 0.39
CA ASP A 56 -11.04 -12.72 -0.29
C ASP A 56 -12.19 -12.53 0.73
N ARG A 57 -13.40 -12.26 0.22
CA ARG A 57 -14.59 -12.07 1.06
C ARG A 57 -15.02 -13.33 1.82
N ASN A 58 -14.54 -14.50 1.42
CA ASN A 58 -14.82 -15.79 2.05
C ASN A 58 -13.72 -16.20 3.03
N GLY A 59 -12.72 -15.34 3.27
CA GLY A 59 -11.59 -15.61 4.15
C GLY A 59 -10.50 -16.48 3.52
N LYS A 60 -10.56 -16.77 2.21
CA LYS A 60 -9.51 -17.51 1.51
C LYS A 60 -8.34 -16.58 1.22
N ILE A 61 -7.12 -17.04 1.51
CA ILE A 61 -5.90 -16.32 1.15
C ILE A 61 -5.76 -16.30 -0.38
N ILE A 62 -5.77 -15.10 -0.96
CA ILE A 62 -5.50 -14.87 -2.38
C ILE A 62 -4.00 -14.70 -2.61
N LYS A 63 -3.31 -14.00 -1.70
CA LYS A 63 -1.88 -13.70 -1.84
C LYS A 63 -1.22 -13.45 -0.49
N GLU A 64 -0.03 -13.98 -0.30
CA GLU A 64 0.84 -13.61 0.81
C GLU A 64 1.88 -12.58 0.36
N LEU A 65 2.12 -11.57 1.18
CA LEU A 65 3.19 -10.59 1.05
C LEU A 65 4.12 -10.80 2.24
N VAL A 66 5.35 -11.21 1.93
CA VAL A 66 6.43 -11.37 2.90
C VAL A 66 7.32 -10.15 2.80
N PHE A 67 7.43 -9.39 3.89
CA PHE A 67 8.37 -8.28 3.98
C PHE A 67 9.60 -8.78 4.72
N ILE A 68 10.74 -8.80 4.03
CA ILE A 68 12.05 -9.10 4.62
C ILE A 68 12.69 -7.73 4.87
N PHE A 69 12.86 -7.36 6.14
CA PHE A 69 13.42 -6.07 6.55
C PHE A 69 14.86 -6.20 7.03
#